data_AF-B8G732-F1
#
_entry.id   AF-B8G732-F1
#
_cell.length_a   1.000
_cell.length_b   1.000
_cell.length_c   1.000
_cell.angle_alpha   90.00
_cell.angle_beta   90.00
_cell.angle_gamma   90.00
#
_symmetry.space_group_name_H-M   'P 1'
#
loop_
_entity.id
_entity.type
_entity.pdbx_description
1 polymer ?
#
loop_
_entity_poly.entity_id
_entity_poly.type
_entity_poly.pdbx_seq_one_letter_code
_entity_poly.pdbx_strand_id
1 'polypeptide(L)'
;MASSSTFPAVMIGGPPHSGKSVLVYALSRALRAANTTHYVLRACPDGEGDWSHETPEERVRLLRQKGRFSSEFVERVRCAIERRHLPLLVDVGGKPTLEQEQILRACTHAVLLAATPEGLAEWRERAERCGLIIIAELQSVLHDEDRVDEKTPVLRGVISKLERQHPPHGLMVQTLSERLRHLFAFSPEELKERLFPRAPTEFIVDLDRLARSAGTTHWQPSDLSRILREIPLTTCSIYERGPNWLYAALALHIAPEPVFLFNPLLGWVRPPSVVPGEQPSDLLQWKLQTTPTFTWIEANPTQAYLDYDEMQQLVAPALDPQRGVVLSGKLPHWLLIGLALAYRQHPWIAVVQAQQYDNGVVVWSRDPQYPIGSLVPLSSFP
;
A
#
# COMPACT_ATOMS: atom_id res chain seq x y z
N MET A 1 -8.60 -26.58 -8.93
CA MET A 1 -7.79 -26.06 -10.04
C MET A 1 -7.57 -24.57 -9.79
N ALA A 2 -6.35 -24.16 -9.43
CA ALA A 2 -6.06 -22.76 -9.17
C ALA A 2 -6.21 -21.99 -10.48
N SER A 3 -7.13 -21.03 -10.56
CA SER A 3 -7.21 -20.12 -11.69
C SER A 3 -5.89 -19.36 -11.76
N SER A 4 -5.04 -19.64 -12.75
CA SER A 4 -3.85 -18.84 -13.00
C SER A 4 -4.30 -17.38 -13.17
N SER A 5 -3.85 -16.48 -12.29
CA SER A 5 -4.24 -15.08 -12.36
C SER A 5 -3.79 -14.49 -13.71
N THR A 6 -4.74 -13.96 -14.47
CA THR A 6 -4.51 -13.43 -15.83
C THR A 6 -3.85 -12.04 -15.83
N PHE A 7 -3.64 -11.44 -14.65
CA PHE A 7 -3.02 -10.12 -14.55
C PHE A 7 -1.50 -10.23 -14.75
N PRO A 8 -0.84 -9.25 -15.35
CA PRO A 8 0.61 -9.22 -15.43
C PRO A 8 1.25 -8.87 -14.07
N ALA A 9 2.37 -9.50 -13.77
CA ALA A 9 3.29 -9.10 -12.71
C ALA A 9 4.66 -8.79 -13.33
N VAL A 10 5.10 -7.54 -13.22
CA VAL A 10 6.33 -7.04 -13.84
C VAL A 10 7.38 -6.83 -12.75
N MET A 11 8.44 -7.63 -12.78
CA MET A 11 9.60 -7.46 -11.93
C MET A 11 10.43 -6.25 -12.39
N ILE A 12 10.84 -5.40 -11.46
CA ILE A 12 11.89 -4.39 -11.68
C ILE A 12 13.20 -4.93 -11.08
N GLY A 13 14.07 -5.48 -11.92
CA GLY A 13 15.31 -6.16 -11.53
C GLY A 13 16.56 -5.34 -11.85
N GLY A 14 17.63 -5.56 -11.08
CA GLY A 14 18.89 -4.84 -11.27
C GLY A 14 19.81 -4.90 -10.06
N PRO A 15 21.14 -4.71 -10.22
CA PRO A 15 22.11 -4.73 -9.12
C PRO A 15 21.78 -3.70 -8.03
N PRO A 16 22.39 -3.76 -6.82
CA PRO A 16 22.21 -2.74 -5.81
C PRO A 16 22.55 -1.34 -6.33
N HIS A 17 21.87 -0.32 -5.81
CA HIS A 17 22.10 1.09 -6.15
C HIS A 17 21.88 1.48 -7.62
N SER A 18 21.21 0.64 -8.42
CA SER A 18 20.81 0.93 -9.81
C SER A 18 19.62 1.89 -9.94
N GLY A 19 19.00 2.34 -8.85
CA GLY A 19 17.83 3.25 -8.91
C GLY A 19 16.46 2.58 -9.06
N LYS A 20 16.36 1.25 -8.92
CA LYS A 20 15.09 0.48 -9.01
C LYS A 20 13.90 1.12 -8.29
N SER A 21 14.02 1.42 -7.00
CA SER A 21 12.89 1.93 -6.21
C SER A 21 12.46 3.34 -6.65
N VAL A 22 13.40 4.16 -7.14
CA VAL A 22 13.10 5.47 -7.76
C VAL A 22 12.36 5.29 -9.09
N LEU A 23 12.79 4.34 -9.92
CA LEU A 23 12.11 4.00 -11.17
C LEU A 23 10.69 3.48 -10.89
N VAL A 24 10.52 2.56 -9.94
CA VAL A 24 9.20 2.04 -9.52
C VAL A 24 8.28 3.18 -9.09
N TYR A 25 8.79 4.12 -8.28
CA TYR A 25 8.02 5.28 -7.85
C TYR A 25 7.61 6.19 -9.02
N ALA A 26 8.55 6.49 -9.93
CA ALA A 26 8.30 7.32 -11.11
C ALA A 26 7.26 6.66 -12.05
N LEU A 27 7.39 5.37 -12.31
CA LEU A 27 6.44 4.60 -13.12
C LEU A 27 5.06 4.55 -12.46
N SER A 28 5.00 4.27 -11.15
CA SER A 28 3.74 4.24 -10.39
C SER A 28 3.00 5.58 -10.49
N ARG A 29 3.72 6.71 -10.35
CA ARG A 29 3.16 8.06 -10.56
C ARG A 29 2.66 8.26 -11.99
N ALA A 30 3.46 7.91 -12.99
CA ALA A 30 3.08 8.06 -14.40
C ALA A 30 1.84 7.21 -14.77
N LEU A 31 1.78 5.97 -14.29
CA LEU A 31 0.64 5.08 -14.48
C LEU A 31 -0.61 5.60 -13.77
N ARG A 32 -0.48 6.12 -12.54
CA ARG A 32 -1.59 6.76 -11.80
C ARG A 32 -2.11 8.00 -12.54
N ALA A 33 -1.23 8.86 -13.03
CA ALA A 33 -1.61 10.04 -13.81
C ALA A 33 -2.35 9.67 -15.11
N ALA A 34 -2.07 8.48 -15.65
CA ALA A 34 -2.76 7.92 -16.81
C ALA A 34 -3.96 7.02 -16.44
N ASN A 35 -4.45 7.05 -15.20
CA ASN A 35 -5.56 6.23 -14.70
C ASN A 35 -5.41 4.72 -14.95
N THR A 36 -4.16 4.22 -14.93
CA THR A 36 -3.89 2.80 -15.11
C THR A 36 -3.86 2.10 -13.76
N THR A 37 -4.82 1.21 -13.52
CA THR A 37 -4.92 0.48 -12.24
C THR A 37 -3.81 -0.56 -12.09
N HIS A 38 -3.05 -0.45 -11.01
CA HIS A 38 -1.94 -1.35 -10.69
C HIS A 38 -1.66 -1.31 -9.18
N TYR A 39 -0.85 -2.23 -8.69
CA TYR A 39 -0.32 -2.21 -7.33
C TYR A 39 1.20 -2.37 -7.32
N VAL A 40 1.88 -1.64 -6.44
CA VAL A 40 3.33 -1.77 -6.24
C VAL A 40 3.57 -2.71 -5.06
N LEU A 41 4.11 -3.89 -5.34
CA LEU A 41 4.55 -4.85 -4.34
C LEU A 41 6.04 -4.68 -4.10
N ARG A 42 6.42 -4.33 -2.88
CA ARG A 42 7.82 -4.28 -2.45
C ARG A 42 8.21 -5.67 -1.96
N ALA A 43 8.90 -6.44 -2.80
CA ALA A 43 9.33 -7.81 -2.52
C ALA A 43 10.68 -7.84 -1.76
N CYS A 44 10.90 -6.85 -0.89
CA CYS A 44 12.06 -6.73 -0.03
C CYS A 44 11.58 -6.43 1.39
N PRO A 45 12.07 -7.12 2.43
CA PRO A 45 11.64 -6.93 3.81
C PRO A 45 12.14 -5.60 4.42
N ASP A 46 12.64 -4.65 3.64
CA ASP A 46 13.20 -3.39 4.14
C ASP A 46 12.16 -2.34 4.55
N GLY A 47 10.86 -2.70 4.55
CA GLY A 47 9.77 -1.84 5.04
C GLY A 47 9.57 -0.53 4.26
N GLU A 48 10.11 -0.43 3.05
CA GLU A 48 9.99 0.75 2.18
C GLU A 48 8.64 0.73 1.43
N GLY A 49 8.04 1.91 1.21
CA GLY A 49 6.80 2.10 0.46
C GLY A 49 6.78 3.50 -0.17
N ASP A 50 5.75 3.88 -0.93
CA ASP A 50 5.73 5.20 -1.60
C ASP A 50 5.84 6.37 -0.58
N TRP A 51 5.42 6.16 0.68
CA TRP A 51 5.62 7.10 1.78
C TRP A 51 7.09 7.48 2.01
N SER A 52 8.06 6.60 1.72
CA SER A 52 9.49 6.94 1.86
C SER A 52 10.01 7.89 0.80
N HIS A 53 9.25 8.10 -0.28
CA HIS A 53 9.51 9.11 -1.31
C HIS A 53 8.69 10.39 -1.09
N GLU A 54 7.53 10.28 -0.42
CA GLU A 54 6.62 11.40 -0.14
C GLU A 54 6.86 12.07 1.22
N THR A 55 7.78 11.53 2.04
CA THR A 55 8.10 12.02 3.39
C THR A 55 9.52 12.60 3.43
N PRO A 56 9.79 13.69 4.18
CA PRO A 56 11.14 14.23 4.35
C PRO A 56 12.16 13.19 4.82
N GLU A 57 13.38 13.25 4.31
CA GLU A 57 14.41 12.20 4.49
C GLU A 57 14.73 11.88 5.96
N GLU A 58 14.74 12.89 6.82
CA GLU A 58 14.93 12.72 8.27
C GLU A 58 13.84 11.85 8.90
N ARG A 59 12.58 12.07 8.52
CA ARG A 59 11.43 11.27 8.96
C ARG A 59 11.46 9.87 8.34
N VAL A 60 11.93 9.72 7.10
CA VAL A 60 12.08 8.39 6.46
C VAL A 60 13.11 7.54 7.20
N ARG A 61 14.24 8.11 7.61
CA ARG A 61 15.30 7.41 8.36
C ARG A 61 14.81 6.92 9.71
N LEU A 62 14.02 7.73 10.42
CA LEU A 62 13.42 7.36 11.72
C LEU A 62 12.40 6.23 11.60
N LEU A 63 11.70 6.18 10.47
CA LEU A 63 10.60 5.25 10.25
C LEU A 63 11.05 3.94 9.56
N ARG A 64 12.25 3.87 8.97
CA ARG A 64 12.71 2.70 8.21
C ARG A 64 13.08 1.53 9.13
N GLN A 65 12.48 0.36 8.88
CA GLN A 65 12.85 -0.89 9.54
C GLN A 65 13.50 -1.84 8.52
N LYS A 66 14.74 -2.27 8.76
CA LYS A 66 15.38 -3.32 7.94
C LYS A 66 14.88 -4.68 8.40
N GLY A 67 14.06 -5.36 7.61
CA GLY A 67 13.67 -6.73 7.86
C GLY A 67 14.68 -7.75 7.35
N ARG A 68 14.39 -9.04 7.60
CA ARG A 68 15.20 -10.18 7.14
C ARG A 68 14.41 -10.98 6.13
N PHE A 69 15.09 -11.53 5.13
CA PHE A 69 14.50 -12.51 4.23
C PHE A 69 14.43 -13.87 4.96
N SER A 70 13.23 -14.26 5.39
CA SER A 70 12.93 -15.63 5.84
C SER A 70 12.31 -16.44 4.70
N SER A 71 12.42 -17.76 4.76
CA SER A 71 11.74 -18.66 3.80
C SER A 71 10.23 -18.43 3.78
N GLU A 72 9.66 -18.14 4.94
CA GLU A 72 8.26 -17.78 5.09
C GLU A 72 7.89 -16.48 4.37
N PHE A 73 8.72 -15.43 4.48
CA PHE A 73 8.52 -14.20 3.72
C PHE A 73 8.55 -14.46 2.22
N VAL A 74 9.52 -15.25 1.74
CA VAL A 74 9.64 -15.60 0.32
C VAL A 74 8.38 -16.32 -0.18
N GLU A 75 7.91 -17.32 0.56
CA GLU A 75 6.72 -18.10 0.21
C GLU A 75 5.45 -17.23 0.19
N ARG A 76 5.30 -16.33 1.17
CA ARG A 76 4.16 -15.41 1.23
C ARG A 76 4.14 -14.43 0.06
N VAL A 77 5.29 -13.81 -0.26
CA VAL A 77 5.41 -12.91 -1.40
C VAL A 77 5.12 -13.65 -2.71
N ARG A 78 5.65 -14.87 -2.87
CA ARG A 78 5.36 -15.75 -4.01
C ARG A 78 3.85 -16.00 -4.14
N CYS A 79 3.20 -16.44 -3.07
CA CYS A 79 1.76 -16.66 -3.04
C CYS A 79 0.96 -15.41 -3.38
N ALA A 80 1.34 -14.24 -2.86
CA ALA A 80 0.69 -12.96 -3.15
C ALA A 80 0.80 -12.57 -4.63
N ILE A 81 1.95 -12.82 -5.25
CA ILE A 81 2.13 -12.59 -6.69
C ILE A 81 1.29 -13.59 -7.49
N GLU A 82 1.31 -14.88 -7.16
CA GLU A 82 0.54 -15.91 -7.88
C GLU A 82 -0.97 -15.65 -7.82
N ARG A 83 -1.48 -15.20 -6.66
CA ARG A 83 -2.90 -14.93 -6.38
C ARG A 83 -3.32 -13.48 -6.67
N ARG A 84 -2.43 -12.65 -7.21
CA ARG A 84 -2.65 -11.22 -7.46
C ARG A 84 -4.02 -10.91 -8.06
N HIS A 85 -4.65 -9.86 -7.55
CA HIS A 85 -5.97 -9.40 -7.98
C HIS A 85 -5.92 -8.18 -8.92
N LEU A 86 -4.73 -7.63 -9.15
CA LEU A 86 -4.46 -6.50 -10.04
C LEU A 86 -3.12 -6.69 -10.76
N PRO A 87 -2.86 -5.93 -11.84
CA PRO A 87 -1.52 -5.79 -12.39
C PRO A 87 -0.51 -5.35 -11.32
N LEU A 88 0.66 -6.00 -11.26
CA LEU A 88 1.69 -5.72 -10.26
C LEU A 88 2.95 -5.13 -10.88
N LEU A 89 3.49 -4.10 -10.22
CA LEU A 89 4.91 -3.76 -10.28
C LEU A 89 5.59 -4.37 -9.05
N VAL A 90 6.59 -5.22 -9.27
CA VAL A 90 7.28 -5.95 -8.20
C VAL A 90 8.70 -5.42 -8.07
N ASP A 91 8.97 -4.65 -7.01
CA ASP A 91 10.30 -4.14 -6.68
C ASP A 91 11.08 -5.20 -5.90
N VAL A 92 12.10 -5.78 -6.53
CA VAL A 92 12.92 -6.85 -5.93
C VAL A 92 14.25 -6.31 -5.41
N GLY A 93 14.79 -6.97 -4.38
CA GLY A 93 16.11 -6.66 -3.84
C GLY A 93 17.22 -6.80 -4.89
N GLY A 94 18.33 -6.08 -4.71
CA GLY A 94 19.43 -6.04 -5.69
C GLY A 94 20.37 -7.26 -5.72
N LYS A 95 20.24 -8.19 -4.77
CA LYS A 95 21.07 -9.40 -4.66
C LYS A 95 20.20 -10.61 -4.28
N PRO A 96 19.27 -11.04 -5.16
CA PRO A 96 18.40 -12.16 -4.83
C PRO A 96 19.21 -13.47 -4.70
N THR A 97 19.01 -14.19 -3.61
CA THR A 97 19.50 -15.56 -3.44
C THR A 97 18.73 -16.53 -4.34
N LEU A 98 19.23 -17.75 -4.55
CA LEU A 98 18.52 -18.78 -5.33
C LEU A 98 17.13 -19.10 -4.77
N GLU A 99 16.99 -19.08 -3.45
CA GLU A 99 15.69 -19.25 -2.78
C GLU A 99 14.73 -18.10 -3.13
N GLN A 100 15.23 -16.86 -3.14
CA GLN A 100 14.44 -15.68 -3.48
C GLN A 100 14.04 -15.64 -4.97
N GLU A 101 14.69 -16.42 -5.85
CA GLU A 101 14.25 -16.56 -7.25
C GLU A 101 12.85 -17.18 -7.37
N GLN A 102 12.31 -17.80 -6.32
CA GLN A 102 10.91 -18.24 -6.31
C GLN A 102 9.94 -17.06 -6.47
N ILE A 103 10.26 -15.89 -5.91
CA ILE A 103 9.48 -14.65 -6.11
C ILE A 103 9.54 -14.24 -7.59
N LEU A 104 10.72 -14.34 -8.20
CA LEU A 104 10.94 -13.98 -9.59
C LEU A 104 10.13 -14.90 -10.50
N ARG A 105 10.14 -16.21 -10.26
CA ARG A 105 9.35 -17.21 -11.01
C ARG A 105 7.84 -17.00 -10.94
N ALA A 106 7.34 -16.34 -9.88
CA ALA A 106 5.92 -15.98 -9.80
C ALA A 106 5.56 -14.77 -10.68
N CYS A 107 6.54 -13.96 -11.09
CA CYS A 107 6.33 -12.86 -12.01
C CYS A 107 6.15 -13.34 -13.46
N THR A 108 5.71 -12.44 -14.33
CA THR A 108 5.43 -12.74 -15.75
C THR A 108 6.37 -12.02 -16.71
N HIS A 109 6.77 -10.79 -16.36
CA HIS A 109 7.60 -9.93 -17.20
C HIS A 109 8.72 -9.31 -16.36
N ALA A 110 9.74 -8.78 -17.03
CA ALA A 110 10.88 -8.13 -16.40
C ALA A 110 11.25 -6.80 -17.09
N VAL A 111 11.52 -5.79 -16.27
CA VAL A 111 12.28 -4.59 -16.61
C VAL A 111 13.62 -4.69 -15.90
N LEU A 112 14.71 -4.64 -16.65
CA LEU A 112 16.07 -4.78 -16.14
C LEU A 112 16.78 -3.44 -16.17
N LEU A 113 17.51 -3.13 -15.11
CA LEU A 113 18.21 -1.86 -14.93
C LEU A 113 19.58 -2.08 -14.30
N ALA A 114 20.66 -1.67 -14.97
CA ALA A 114 21.99 -1.69 -14.35
C ALA A 114 22.88 -0.56 -14.87
N ALA A 115 23.92 -0.20 -14.11
CA ALA A 115 24.89 0.80 -14.53
C ALA A 115 25.89 0.25 -15.57
N THR A 116 26.14 -1.06 -15.56
CA THR A 116 27.13 -1.71 -16.42
C THR A 116 26.50 -2.81 -17.29
N PRO A 117 27.09 -3.10 -18.47
CA PRO A 117 26.65 -4.20 -19.33
C PRO A 117 26.69 -5.56 -18.64
N GLU A 118 27.68 -5.82 -17.78
CA GLU A 118 27.82 -7.07 -17.03
C GLU A 118 26.68 -7.23 -16.03
N GLY A 119 26.32 -6.15 -15.32
CA GLY A 119 25.18 -6.15 -14.41
C GLY A 119 23.85 -6.40 -15.13
N LEU A 120 23.68 -5.86 -16.35
CA LEU A 120 22.52 -6.17 -17.19
C LEU A 120 22.54 -7.63 -17.65
N ALA A 121 23.70 -8.16 -18.04
CA ALA A 121 23.84 -9.55 -18.47
C ALA A 121 23.51 -10.56 -17.35
N GLU A 122 23.99 -10.33 -16.13
CA GLU A 122 23.65 -11.17 -14.97
C GLU A 122 22.14 -11.22 -14.72
N TRP A 123 21.49 -10.05 -14.78
CA TRP A 123 20.04 -9.96 -14.55
C TRP A 123 19.22 -10.50 -15.72
N ARG A 124 19.73 -10.43 -16.95
CA ARG A 124 19.14 -11.06 -18.13
C ARG A 124 19.11 -12.57 -17.97
N GLU A 125 20.26 -13.18 -17.68
CA GLU A 125 20.37 -14.62 -17.48
C GLU A 125 19.43 -15.08 -16.35
N ARG A 126 19.36 -14.31 -15.26
CA ARG A 126 18.45 -14.60 -14.15
C ARG A 126 16.98 -14.52 -14.54
N ALA A 127 16.57 -13.50 -15.30
CA ALA A 127 15.20 -13.33 -15.77
C ALA A 127 14.80 -14.46 -16.73
N GLU A 128 15.69 -14.82 -17.66
CA GLU A 128 15.51 -15.94 -18.60
C GLU A 128 15.41 -17.28 -17.85
N ARG A 129 16.29 -17.54 -16.88
CA ARG A 129 16.23 -18.73 -16.01
C ARG A 129 14.92 -18.83 -15.23
N CYS A 130 14.31 -17.70 -14.89
CA CYS A 130 13.01 -17.64 -14.22
C CYS A 130 11.82 -17.65 -15.18
N GLY A 131 12.03 -17.72 -16.50
CA GLY A 131 10.98 -17.74 -17.51
C GLY A 131 10.27 -16.40 -17.73
N LEU A 132 10.91 -15.28 -17.39
CA LEU A 132 10.31 -13.95 -17.50
C LEU A 132 10.44 -13.39 -18.92
N ILE A 133 9.36 -12.75 -19.39
CA ILE A 133 9.38 -11.98 -20.64
C ILE A 133 10.05 -10.64 -20.37
N ILE A 134 11.27 -10.45 -20.89
CA ILE A 134 11.98 -9.17 -20.75
C ILE A 134 11.33 -8.13 -21.67
N ILE A 135 10.79 -7.07 -21.09
CA ILE A 135 10.12 -5.99 -21.83
C ILE A 135 10.97 -4.73 -21.94
N ALA A 136 11.98 -4.59 -21.09
CA ALA A 136 12.94 -3.49 -21.14
C ALA A 136 14.30 -3.84 -20.51
N GLU A 137 15.37 -3.28 -21.07
CA GLU A 137 16.74 -3.33 -20.55
C GLU A 137 17.34 -1.93 -20.59
N LEU A 138 17.61 -1.36 -19.43
CA LEU A 138 17.98 0.04 -19.27
C LEU A 138 19.37 0.18 -18.66
N GLN A 139 20.21 1.00 -19.28
CA GLN A 139 21.45 1.46 -18.68
C GLN A 139 21.15 2.64 -17.75
N SER A 140 21.40 2.46 -16.46
CA SER A 140 21.24 3.51 -15.46
C SER A 140 22.50 4.36 -15.37
N VAL A 141 22.38 5.66 -15.63
CA VAL A 141 23.49 6.62 -15.52
C VAL A 141 23.11 7.79 -14.61
N LEU A 142 24.09 8.49 -14.06
CA LEU A 142 23.83 9.62 -13.15
C LEU A 142 23.62 10.94 -13.90
N HIS A 143 24.43 11.21 -14.93
CA HIS A 143 24.56 12.57 -15.48
C HIS A 143 24.21 12.73 -16.97
N ASP A 144 24.00 11.64 -17.73
CA ASP A 144 23.66 11.77 -19.15
C ASP A 144 22.17 12.12 -19.36
N GLU A 145 21.77 12.22 -20.63
CA GLU A 145 20.37 12.39 -21.01
C GLU A 145 19.69 11.04 -21.26
N ASP A 146 18.37 11.00 -21.04
CA ASP A 146 17.55 9.85 -21.41
C ASP A 146 17.65 9.62 -22.93
N ARG A 147 17.89 8.36 -23.32
CA ARG A 147 17.98 7.98 -24.72
C ARG A 147 17.26 6.67 -24.96
N VAL A 148 16.44 6.61 -26.01
CA VAL A 148 15.81 5.36 -26.45
C VAL A 148 16.54 4.88 -27.69
N ASP A 149 17.19 3.71 -27.57
CA ASP A 149 17.96 3.09 -28.64
C ASP A 149 17.12 2.14 -29.48
N GLU A 150 16.25 1.37 -28.81
CA GLU A 150 15.40 0.38 -29.45
C GLU A 150 14.04 0.38 -28.75
N LYS A 151 12.94 0.44 -29.52
CA LYS A 151 11.59 0.38 -28.95
C LYS A 151 11.00 -1.02 -28.98
N THR A 152 11.40 -1.89 -29.90
CA THR A 152 10.80 -3.22 -30.12
C THR A 152 11.84 -4.23 -30.59
N PRO A 153 11.79 -5.51 -30.16
CA PRO A 153 10.77 -6.10 -29.28
C PRO A 153 10.93 -5.73 -27.80
N VAL A 154 12.18 -5.48 -27.37
CA VAL A 154 12.56 -5.07 -26.01
C VAL A 154 12.91 -3.58 -26.03
N LEU A 155 12.40 -2.81 -25.07
CA LEU A 155 12.78 -1.40 -24.93
C LEU A 155 14.21 -1.30 -24.39
N ARG A 156 15.12 -0.69 -25.15
CA ARG A 156 16.52 -0.50 -24.75
C ARG A 156 16.92 0.96 -24.79
N GLY A 157 17.81 1.35 -23.90
CA GLY A 157 18.40 2.67 -23.90
C GLY A 157 18.98 3.08 -22.56
N VAL A 158 19.16 4.38 -22.39
CA VAL A 158 19.75 5.01 -21.21
C VAL A 158 18.66 5.72 -20.43
N ILE A 159 18.67 5.53 -19.11
CA ILE A 159 17.86 6.30 -18.17
C ILE A 159 18.79 7.02 -17.20
N SER A 160 18.55 8.31 -17.01
CA SER A 160 19.36 9.14 -16.13
C SER A 160 18.56 9.72 -14.97
N LYS A 161 19.28 10.34 -14.02
CA LYS A 161 18.69 11.13 -12.92
C LYS A 161 17.65 10.36 -12.10
N LEU A 162 17.91 9.08 -11.81
CA LEU A 162 17.13 8.29 -10.85
C LEU A 162 17.44 8.73 -9.41
N GLU A 163 17.17 9.99 -9.10
CA GLU A 163 17.40 10.60 -7.79
C GLU A 163 16.09 10.66 -6.97
N ARG A 164 16.18 10.41 -5.67
CA ARG A 164 14.99 10.34 -4.80
C ARG A 164 14.25 11.68 -4.69
N GLN A 165 14.98 12.79 -4.75
CA GLN A 165 14.42 14.14 -4.56
C GLN A 165 13.76 14.70 -5.83
N HIS A 166 14.12 14.18 -7.01
CA HIS A 166 13.58 14.59 -8.30
C HIS A 166 13.19 13.35 -9.10
N PRO A 167 11.99 12.79 -8.87
CA PRO A 167 11.54 11.62 -9.63
C PRO A 167 11.60 11.93 -11.14
N PRO A 168 12.23 11.06 -11.93
CA PRO A 168 12.47 11.36 -13.34
C PRO A 168 11.15 11.41 -14.11
N HIS A 169 10.97 12.49 -14.85
CA HIS A 169 9.87 12.68 -15.80
C HIS A 169 10.35 12.59 -17.25
N GLY A 170 11.53 12.01 -17.46
CA GLY A 170 12.22 11.95 -18.75
C GLY A 170 11.61 10.99 -19.77
N LEU A 171 12.16 11.05 -20.99
CA LEU A 171 11.71 10.28 -22.15
C LEU A 171 11.61 8.77 -21.87
N MET A 172 12.56 8.21 -21.10
CA MET A 172 12.57 6.78 -20.85
C MET A 172 11.44 6.34 -19.92
N VAL A 173 11.14 7.13 -18.88
CA VAL A 173 10.02 6.86 -17.97
C VAL A 173 8.69 6.92 -18.71
N GLN A 174 8.52 7.90 -19.61
CA GLN A 174 7.31 8.02 -20.42
C GLN A 174 7.15 6.82 -21.37
N THR A 175 8.21 6.47 -22.10
CA THR A 175 8.21 5.34 -23.04
C THR A 175 7.95 4.00 -22.34
N LEU A 176 8.57 3.78 -21.18
CA LEU A 176 8.35 2.57 -20.39
C LEU A 176 6.95 2.55 -19.77
N SER A 177 6.45 3.69 -19.29
CA SER A 177 5.07 3.82 -18.80
C SER A 177 4.06 3.47 -19.88
N GLU A 178 4.20 3.98 -21.11
CA GLU A 178 3.34 3.62 -22.25
C GLU A 178 3.35 2.12 -22.52
N ARG A 179 4.52 1.49 -22.51
CA ARG A 179 4.64 0.03 -22.67
C ARG A 179 3.92 -0.73 -21.55
N LEU A 180 4.08 -0.30 -20.30
CA LEU A 180 3.37 -0.89 -19.16
C LEU A 180 1.86 -0.68 -19.24
N ARG A 181 1.39 0.46 -19.76
CA ARG A 181 -0.05 0.73 -19.95
C ARG A 181 -0.69 -0.25 -20.92
N HIS A 182 -0.01 -0.58 -22.02
CA HIS A 182 -0.50 -1.61 -22.95
C HIS A 182 -0.57 -2.98 -22.29
N LEU A 183 0.41 -3.32 -21.44
CA LEU A 183 0.40 -4.57 -20.70
C LEU A 183 -0.67 -4.59 -19.60
N PHE A 184 -0.93 -3.44 -18.97
CA PHE A 184 -1.89 -3.24 -17.88
C PHE A 184 -3.24 -2.73 -18.40
N ALA A 185 -3.58 -3.01 -19.67
CA ALA A 185 -4.77 -2.51 -20.34
C ALA A 185 -6.05 -3.19 -19.84
N PHE A 186 -6.40 -2.92 -18.58
CA PHE A 186 -7.67 -3.30 -17.96
C PHE A 186 -8.44 -2.02 -17.65
N SER A 187 -9.65 -1.88 -18.16
CA SER A 187 -10.49 -0.74 -17.82
C SER A 187 -10.95 -0.84 -16.36
N PRO A 188 -11.25 0.29 -15.68
CA PRO A 188 -11.84 0.27 -14.35
C PRO A 188 -13.12 -0.59 -14.30
N GLU A 189 -13.93 -0.56 -15.35
CA GLU A 189 -15.15 -1.34 -15.49
C GLU A 189 -14.87 -2.85 -15.58
N GLU A 190 -13.92 -3.27 -16.43
CA GLU A 190 -13.49 -4.67 -16.54
C GLU A 190 -12.96 -5.22 -15.21
N LEU A 191 -12.23 -4.40 -14.45
CA LEU A 191 -11.75 -4.79 -13.12
C LEU A 191 -12.92 -4.97 -12.15
N LYS A 192 -13.88 -4.05 -12.15
CA LYS A 192 -15.07 -4.15 -11.30
C LYS A 192 -15.90 -5.39 -11.66
N GLU A 193 -16.11 -5.69 -12.94
CA GLU A 193 -16.78 -6.91 -13.39
C GLU A 193 -16.10 -8.20 -12.91
N ARG A 194 -14.77 -8.20 -12.76
CA ARG A 194 -14.01 -9.35 -12.25
C ARG A 194 -14.00 -9.46 -10.72
N LEU A 195 -14.03 -8.32 -10.03
CA LEU A 195 -13.81 -8.25 -8.58
C LEU A 195 -15.12 -8.19 -7.78
N PHE A 196 -16.13 -7.49 -8.27
CA PHE A 196 -17.39 -7.25 -7.54
C PHE A 196 -18.24 -8.52 -7.36
N PRO A 197 -18.34 -9.44 -8.34
CA PRO A 197 -19.05 -10.71 -8.12
C PRO A 197 -18.43 -11.61 -7.05
N ARG A 198 -17.19 -11.32 -6.64
CA ARG A 198 -16.47 -12.01 -5.57
C ARG A 198 -16.52 -11.26 -4.24
N ALA A 199 -17.17 -10.09 -4.20
CA ALA A 199 -17.34 -9.33 -2.97
C ALA A 199 -18.20 -10.14 -1.99
N PRO A 200 -17.84 -10.16 -0.69
CA PRO A 200 -18.62 -10.90 0.32
C PRO A 200 -20.03 -10.34 0.57
N THR A 201 -20.37 -9.19 -0.02
CA THR A 201 -21.58 -8.43 0.29
C THR A 201 -22.26 -7.94 -0.98
N GLU A 202 -23.59 -7.81 -0.96
CA GLU A 202 -24.34 -7.24 -2.09
C GLU A 202 -24.08 -5.74 -2.25
N PHE A 203 -23.95 -5.01 -1.14
CA PHE A 203 -23.66 -3.58 -1.17
C PHE A 203 -22.15 -3.32 -1.20
N ILE A 204 -21.70 -2.59 -2.22
CA ILE A 204 -20.29 -2.21 -2.40
C ILE A 204 -20.17 -0.69 -2.37
N VAL A 205 -19.36 -0.18 -1.44
CA VAL A 205 -18.95 1.22 -1.38
C VAL A 205 -17.75 1.40 -2.30
N ASP A 206 -18.01 1.85 -3.53
CA ASP A 206 -16.99 2.23 -4.51
C ASP A 206 -16.54 3.66 -4.26
N LEU A 207 -15.35 3.82 -3.65
CA LEU A 207 -14.83 5.13 -3.26
C LEU A 207 -14.59 6.05 -4.47
N ASP A 208 -14.20 5.52 -5.63
CA ASP A 208 -14.01 6.34 -6.83
C ASP A 208 -15.36 6.88 -7.35
N ARG A 209 -16.40 6.04 -7.33
CA ARG A 209 -17.76 6.50 -7.66
C ARG A 209 -18.25 7.56 -6.68
N LEU A 210 -17.99 7.35 -5.39
CA LEU A 210 -18.36 8.30 -4.33
C LEU A 210 -17.61 9.63 -4.47
N ALA A 211 -16.32 9.61 -4.80
CA ALA A 211 -15.54 10.82 -5.04
C ALA A 211 -16.10 11.62 -6.23
N ARG A 212 -16.44 10.92 -7.33
CA ARG A 212 -17.06 11.52 -8.51
C ARG A 212 -18.43 12.13 -8.22
N SER A 213 -19.31 11.43 -7.49
CA SER A 213 -20.62 11.99 -7.09
C SER A 213 -20.47 13.17 -6.13
N ALA A 214 -19.44 13.15 -5.29
CA ALA A 214 -19.10 14.22 -4.37
C ALA A 214 -18.44 15.43 -5.04
N GLY A 215 -18.04 15.33 -6.32
CA GLY A 215 -17.31 16.37 -7.05
C GLY A 215 -15.88 16.59 -6.54
N THR A 216 -15.28 15.60 -5.88
CA THR A 216 -13.93 15.69 -5.32
C THR A 216 -12.95 14.80 -6.05
N THR A 217 -11.72 15.30 -6.21
CA THR A 217 -10.57 14.51 -6.65
C THR A 217 -9.65 14.13 -5.48
N HIS A 218 -9.86 14.77 -4.31
CA HIS A 218 -9.05 14.61 -3.11
C HIS A 218 -9.93 14.69 -1.87
N TRP A 219 -10.02 13.58 -1.14
CA TRP A 219 -10.80 13.50 0.10
C TRP A 219 -10.33 14.52 1.15
N GLN A 220 -11.27 15.27 1.71
CA GLN A 220 -11.02 16.13 2.87
C GLN A 220 -11.73 15.57 4.11
N PRO A 221 -11.16 15.70 5.31
CA PRO A 221 -11.82 15.30 6.55
C PRO A 221 -13.23 15.87 6.72
N SER A 222 -13.44 17.12 6.28
CA SER A 222 -14.74 17.79 6.31
C SER A 222 -15.83 17.11 5.45
N ASP A 223 -15.44 16.28 4.49
CA ASP A 223 -16.39 15.52 3.66
C ASP A 223 -17.08 14.39 4.43
N LEU A 224 -16.48 13.90 5.53
CA LEU A 224 -16.96 12.72 6.26
C LEU A 224 -18.43 12.81 6.67
N SER A 225 -18.84 13.92 7.27
CA SER A 225 -20.22 14.08 7.75
C SER A 225 -21.26 14.04 6.62
N ARG A 226 -20.89 14.44 5.40
CA ARG A 226 -21.76 14.30 4.22
C ARG A 226 -21.76 12.86 3.73
N ILE A 227 -20.57 12.28 3.52
CA ILE A 227 -20.38 10.92 3.02
C ILE A 227 -21.15 9.92 3.87
N LEU A 228 -20.95 9.94 5.20
CA LEU A 228 -21.56 8.95 6.10
C LEU A 228 -23.10 8.99 6.07
N ARG A 229 -23.71 10.15 5.81
CA ARG A 229 -25.18 10.27 5.67
C ARG A 229 -25.72 9.59 4.43
N GLU A 230 -24.91 9.43 3.39
CA GLU A 230 -25.29 8.80 2.12
C GLU A 230 -25.08 7.27 2.15
N ILE A 231 -24.31 6.76 3.11
CA ILE A 231 -23.98 5.33 3.22
C ILE A 231 -25.02 4.60 4.09
N PRO A 232 -25.69 3.56 3.57
CA PRO A 232 -26.65 2.78 4.34
C PRO A 232 -25.97 2.01 5.48
N LEU A 233 -26.69 1.84 6.58
CA LEU A 233 -26.27 1.07 7.76
C LEU A 233 -26.50 -0.43 7.52
N THR A 234 -25.73 -1.00 6.59
CA THR A 234 -25.77 -2.41 6.25
C THR A 234 -24.38 -2.96 5.98
N THR A 235 -24.24 -4.28 6.09
CA THR A 235 -23.02 -5.01 5.75
C THR A 235 -22.53 -4.60 4.36
N CYS A 236 -21.25 -4.20 4.24
CA CYS A 236 -20.71 -3.71 2.97
C CYS A 236 -19.28 -4.15 2.68
N SER A 237 -18.91 -4.05 1.40
CA SER A 237 -17.54 -4.19 0.92
C SER A 237 -17.05 -2.83 0.42
N ILE A 238 -15.89 -2.39 0.88
CA ILE A 238 -15.28 -1.12 0.49
C ILE A 238 -14.22 -1.39 -0.58
N TYR A 239 -14.37 -0.72 -1.72
CA TYR A 239 -13.51 -0.84 -2.89
C TYR A 239 -12.88 0.52 -3.25
N GLU A 240 -11.75 0.48 -3.95
CA GLU A 240 -10.92 1.61 -4.39
C GLU A 240 -10.06 2.30 -3.32
N ARG A 241 -9.09 3.10 -3.79
CA ARG A 241 -8.16 3.82 -2.92
C ARG A 241 -8.85 4.96 -2.18
N GLY A 242 -8.46 5.13 -0.91
CA GLY A 242 -8.91 6.21 -0.05
C GLY A 242 -7.97 6.36 1.15
N PRO A 243 -8.04 7.50 1.86
CA PRO A 243 -7.23 7.72 3.04
C PRO A 243 -7.68 6.81 4.19
N ASN A 244 -6.76 6.48 5.08
CA ASN A 244 -6.97 5.55 6.19
C ASN A 244 -8.13 5.97 7.12
N TRP A 245 -8.31 7.26 7.34
CA TRP A 245 -9.41 7.81 8.15
C TRP A 245 -10.78 7.60 7.49
N LEU A 246 -10.89 7.60 6.16
CA LEU A 246 -12.17 7.38 5.47
C LEU A 246 -12.63 5.93 5.65
N TYR A 247 -11.69 5.00 5.51
CA TYR A 247 -11.90 3.59 5.78
C TYR A 247 -12.36 3.33 7.23
N ALA A 248 -11.69 3.95 8.22
CA ALA A 248 -12.08 3.83 9.62
C ALA A 248 -13.46 4.44 9.90
N ALA A 249 -13.77 5.62 9.34
CA ALA A 249 -15.06 6.27 9.52
C ALA A 249 -16.22 5.44 8.95
N LEU A 250 -16.06 4.88 7.74
CA LEU A 250 -17.06 4.01 7.12
C LEU A 250 -17.31 2.75 7.96
N ALA A 251 -16.24 2.11 8.44
CA ALA A 251 -16.35 0.92 9.27
C ALA A 251 -17.06 1.19 10.61
N LEU A 252 -16.73 2.31 11.26
CA LEU A 252 -17.35 2.72 12.53
C LEU A 252 -18.81 3.11 12.35
N HIS A 253 -19.15 3.76 11.24
CA HIS A 253 -20.54 4.11 10.89
C HIS A 253 -21.40 2.88 10.67
N ILE A 254 -20.87 1.85 10.02
CA ILE A 254 -21.59 0.60 9.69
C ILE A 254 -21.70 -0.35 10.89
N ALA A 255 -20.80 -0.24 11.87
CA ALA A 255 -20.82 -1.09 13.05
C ALA A 255 -22.20 -1.08 13.75
N PRO A 256 -22.73 -2.24 14.20
CA PRO A 256 -22.04 -3.52 14.37
C PRO A 256 -22.00 -4.44 13.13
N GLU A 257 -22.56 -4.01 11.99
CA GLU A 257 -22.55 -4.83 10.78
C GLU A 257 -21.11 -5.05 10.27
N PRO A 258 -20.80 -6.25 9.73
CA PRO A 258 -19.48 -6.53 9.19
C PRO A 258 -19.16 -5.67 7.97
N VAL A 259 -17.89 -5.28 7.87
CA VAL A 259 -17.33 -4.62 6.70
C VAL A 259 -16.19 -5.46 6.12
N PHE A 260 -16.03 -5.39 4.80
CA PHE A 260 -14.96 -6.06 4.07
C PHE A 260 -14.20 -5.05 3.24
N LEU A 261 -12.90 -5.26 3.04
CA LEU A 261 -12.02 -4.37 2.30
C LEU A 261 -11.39 -5.11 1.15
N PHE A 262 -11.29 -4.47 -0.01
CA PHE A 262 -10.46 -5.01 -1.08
C PHE A 262 -8.98 -4.69 -0.83
N ASN A 263 -8.14 -5.72 -0.83
CA ASN A 263 -6.69 -5.62 -0.80
C ASN A 263 -6.11 -6.26 -2.07
N PRO A 264 -5.26 -5.57 -2.86
CA PRO A 264 -4.72 -6.12 -4.10
C PRO A 264 -3.93 -7.43 -3.98
N LEU A 265 -3.38 -7.72 -2.79
CA LEU A 265 -2.58 -8.92 -2.51
C LEU A 265 -3.41 -10.05 -1.87
N LEU A 266 -4.46 -9.71 -1.11
CA LEU A 266 -5.25 -10.68 -0.34
C LEU A 266 -6.67 -10.90 -0.89
N GLY A 267 -7.12 -10.03 -1.80
CA GLY A 267 -8.50 -9.99 -2.26
C GLY A 267 -9.42 -9.32 -1.23
N TRP A 268 -10.65 -9.82 -1.10
CA TRP A 268 -11.60 -9.32 -0.12
C TRP A 268 -11.27 -9.86 1.26
N VAL A 269 -10.94 -8.97 2.19
CA VAL A 269 -10.56 -9.31 3.57
C VAL A 269 -11.50 -8.66 4.57
N ARG A 270 -11.66 -9.30 5.73
CA ARG A 270 -12.40 -8.75 6.86
C ARG A 270 -11.39 -8.10 7.82
N PRO A 271 -11.67 -6.93 8.43
CA PRO A 271 -10.87 -6.46 9.55
C PRO A 271 -10.79 -7.53 10.65
N PRO A 272 -9.64 -7.66 11.33
CA PRO A 272 -9.46 -8.67 12.35
C PRO A 272 -10.30 -8.36 13.59
N SER A 273 -10.59 -9.38 14.37
CA SER A 273 -11.25 -9.24 15.67
C SER A 273 -10.22 -8.78 16.69
N VAL A 274 -10.26 -7.50 17.04
CA VAL A 274 -9.38 -6.92 18.05
C VAL A 274 -10.15 -6.72 19.35
N VAL A 275 -9.57 -7.15 20.48
CA VAL A 275 -10.17 -7.02 21.82
C VAL A 275 -9.22 -6.23 22.73
N PRO A 276 -9.66 -5.16 23.40
CA PRO A 276 -8.83 -4.49 24.40
C PRO A 276 -8.60 -5.39 25.62
N GLY A 277 -7.36 -5.47 26.12
CA GLY A 277 -6.99 -6.30 27.27
C GLY A 277 -5.67 -5.88 27.93
N GLU A 278 -5.36 -6.48 29.08
CA GLU A 278 -4.18 -6.18 29.89
C GLU A 278 -2.87 -6.75 29.33
N GLN A 279 -2.97 -7.74 28.43
CA GLN A 279 -1.83 -8.39 27.79
C GLN A 279 -1.89 -8.17 26.27
N PRO A 280 -1.44 -7.00 25.77
CA PRO A 280 -1.39 -6.71 24.35
C PRO A 280 -0.48 -7.69 23.62
N SER A 281 -0.83 -8.01 22.38
CA SER A 281 -0.01 -8.85 21.52
C SER A 281 1.37 -8.23 21.27
N ASP A 282 2.41 -9.07 21.26
CA ASP A 282 3.80 -8.75 20.92
C ASP A 282 4.07 -8.70 19.41
N LEU A 283 3.07 -9.02 18.58
CA LEU A 283 3.14 -8.85 17.13
C LEU A 283 3.21 -7.38 16.72
N LEU A 284 2.77 -6.47 17.61
CA LEU A 284 2.84 -5.03 17.44
C LEU A 284 3.63 -4.40 18.58
N GLN A 285 4.46 -3.43 18.24
CA GLN A 285 5.04 -2.51 19.21
C GLN A 285 4.01 -1.42 19.50
N TRP A 286 3.61 -1.31 20.77
CA TRP A 286 2.66 -0.32 21.25
C TRP A 286 3.40 0.83 21.95
N LYS A 287 3.06 2.07 21.61
CA LYS A 287 3.42 3.25 22.39
C LYS A 287 2.14 3.98 22.77
N LEU A 288 2.01 4.28 24.06
CA LEU A 288 0.83 4.95 24.60
C LEU A 288 1.26 6.30 25.18
N GLN A 289 0.59 7.36 24.75
CA GLN A 289 0.70 8.69 25.33
C GLN A 289 -0.68 9.11 25.80
N THR A 290 -0.80 9.47 27.07
CA THR A 290 -2.09 9.73 27.68
C THR A 290 -2.19 11.20 28.07
N THR A 291 -3.30 11.82 27.67
CA THR A 291 -3.67 13.19 28.03
C THR A 291 -4.91 13.17 28.93
N PRO A 292 -5.34 14.33 29.46
CA PRO A 292 -6.61 14.43 30.19
C PRO A 292 -7.84 14.10 29.33
N THR A 293 -7.78 14.30 28.01
CA THR A 293 -8.94 14.17 27.12
C THR A 293 -8.90 12.93 26.22
N PHE A 294 -7.72 12.38 25.94
CA PHE A 294 -7.56 11.19 25.09
C PHE A 294 -6.31 10.36 25.44
N THR A 295 -6.30 9.13 24.95
CA THR A 295 -5.08 8.33 24.84
C THR A 295 -4.70 8.16 23.38
N TRP A 296 -3.47 8.53 23.04
CA TRP A 296 -2.86 8.27 21.74
C TRP A 296 -2.12 6.94 21.78
N ILE A 297 -2.54 6.03 20.91
CA ILE A 297 -1.86 4.76 20.65
C ILE A 297 -1.17 4.83 19.29
N GLU A 298 0.14 4.65 19.30
CA GLU A 298 0.91 4.34 18.10
C GLU A 298 1.22 2.84 18.10
N ALA A 299 0.77 2.14 17.05
CA ALA A 299 1.01 0.72 16.85
C ALA A 299 1.83 0.49 15.58
N ASN A 300 2.97 -0.18 15.72
CA ASN A 300 3.84 -0.52 14.60
C ASN A 300 4.10 -2.02 14.55
N PRO A 301 4.15 -2.64 13.36
CA PRO A 301 4.62 -4.01 13.20
C PRO A 301 5.98 -4.23 13.86
N THR A 302 6.15 -5.33 14.61
CA THR A 302 7.48 -5.75 15.09
C THR A 302 8.29 -6.45 14.00
N GLN A 303 7.61 -6.93 12.96
CA GLN A 303 8.20 -7.52 11.77
C GLN A 303 7.91 -6.65 10.54
N ALA A 304 8.79 -6.71 9.54
CA ALA A 304 8.65 -5.90 8.32
C ALA A 304 7.40 -6.23 7.49
N TYR A 305 6.82 -7.41 7.70
CA TYR A 305 5.58 -7.85 7.08
C TYR A 305 4.64 -8.38 8.16
N LEU A 306 3.35 -8.07 8.02
CA LEU A 306 2.30 -8.61 8.88
C LEU A 306 1.52 -9.67 8.13
N ASP A 307 1.41 -10.87 8.71
CA ASP A 307 0.46 -11.85 8.21
C ASP A 307 -0.97 -11.42 8.50
N TYR A 308 -1.86 -11.62 7.55
CA TYR A 308 -3.27 -11.39 7.77
C TYR A 308 -3.91 -12.49 8.63
N ASP A 309 -3.55 -13.75 8.40
CA ASP A 309 -4.11 -14.91 9.09
C ASP A 309 -3.65 -14.99 10.55
N GLU A 310 -2.39 -14.64 10.85
CA GLU A 310 -1.89 -14.54 12.23
C GLU A 310 -2.56 -13.40 13.00
N MET A 311 -3.05 -12.38 12.30
CA MET A 311 -3.63 -11.18 12.88
C MET A 311 -5.15 -11.25 13.03
N GLN A 312 -5.81 -12.34 12.66
CA GLN A 312 -7.29 -12.44 12.71
C GLN A 312 -7.86 -12.23 14.12
N GLN A 313 -7.08 -12.55 15.15
CA GLN A 313 -7.41 -12.32 16.55
C GLN A 313 -6.26 -11.60 17.23
N LEU A 314 -6.52 -10.40 17.76
CA LEU A 314 -5.48 -9.57 18.37
C LEU A 314 -5.97 -9.01 19.70
N VAL A 315 -5.09 -8.99 20.71
CA VAL A 315 -5.32 -8.22 21.93
C VAL A 315 -4.61 -6.87 21.80
N ALA A 316 -5.38 -5.79 21.91
CA ALA A 316 -4.86 -4.43 21.95
C ALA A 316 -4.85 -3.91 23.41
N PRO A 317 -4.10 -2.84 23.73
CA PRO A 317 -4.08 -2.29 25.09
C PRO A 317 -5.45 -1.87 25.61
N ALA A 318 -5.78 -2.27 26.84
CA ALA A 318 -6.90 -1.69 27.56
C ALA A 318 -6.64 -0.19 27.86
N LEU A 319 -7.66 0.64 27.65
CA LEU A 319 -7.60 2.10 27.81
C LEU A 319 -8.65 2.58 28.80
N ASP A 320 -8.50 3.81 29.28
CA ASP A 320 -9.53 4.50 30.09
C ASP A 320 -10.78 4.77 29.21
N PRO A 321 -11.94 4.15 29.51
CA PRO A 321 -13.14 4.25 28.68
C PRO A 321 -13.76 5.66 28.67
N GLN A 322 -13.35 6.55 29.58
CA GLN A 322 -13.85 7.93 29.65
C GLN A 322 -13.12 8.89 28.71
N ARG A 323 -12.03 8.45 28.07
CA ARG A 323 -11.19 9.29 27.21
C ARG A 323 -11.34 8.95 25.75
N GLY A 324 -11.16 9.93 24.87
CA GLY A 324 -11.05 9.68 23.44
C GLY A 324 -9.83 8.84 23.08
N VAL A 325 -9.80 8.34 21.85
CA VAL A 325 -8.68 7.52 21.36
C VAL A 325 -8.13 8.11 20.06
N VAL A 326 -6.82 8.27 19.99
CA VAL A 326 -6.12 8.60 18.74
C VAL A 326 -5.33 7.37 18.30
N LEU A 327 -5.54 6.92 17.06
CA LEU A 327 -4.85 5.78 16.47
C LEU A 327 -3.83 6.24 15.43
N SER A 328 -2.58 5.81 15.56
CA SER A 328 -1.53 6.04 14.57
C SER A 328 -0.63 4.81 14.38
N GLY A 329 0.31 4.93 13.44
CA GLY A 329 1.34 3.95 13.17
C GLY A 329 1.25 3.35 11.77
N LYS A 330 2.20 2.47 11.45
CA LYS A 330 2.36 1.89 10.12
C LYS A 330 1.54 0.63 9.94
N LEU A 331 0.23 0.81 9.85
CA LEU A 331 -0.71 -0.30 9.79
C LEU A 331 -1.36 -0.42 8.41
N PRO A 332 -1.57 -1.66 7.91
CA PRO A 332 -2.48 -1.86 6.80
C PRO A 332 -3.92 -1.50 7.20
N HIS A 333 -4.73 -1.05 6.24
CA HIS A 333 -6.10 -0.57 6.52
C HIS A 333 -6.96 -1.59 7.27
N TRP A 334 -6.84 -2.88 6.93
CA TRP A 334 -7.62 -3.93 7.61
C TRP A 334 -7.32 -3.97 9.12
N LEU A 335 -6.06 -3.81 9.53
CA LEU A 335 -5.66 -3.83 10.94
C LEU A 335 -6.08 -2.55 11.67
N LEU A 336 -5.86 -1.39 11.04
CA LEU A 336 -6.27 -0.11 11.58
C LEU A 336 -7.78 -0.07 11.85
N ILE A 337 -8.58 -0.61 10.92
CA ILE A 337 -10.03 -0.70 11.10
C ILE A 337 -10.38 -1.65 12.25
N GLY A 338 -9.70 -2.79 12.37
CA GLY A 338 -9.88 -3.69 13.52
C GLY A 338 -9.66 -2.98 14.86
N LEU A 339 -8.60 -2.18 14.97
CA LEU A 339 -8.33 -1.36 16.15
C LEU A 339 -9.41 -0.29 16.38
N ALA A 340 -9.81 0.42 15.33
CA ALA A 340 -10.87 1.42 15.43
C ALA A 340 -12.18 0.81 15.95
N LEU A 341 -12.59 -0.34 15.42
CA LEU A 341 -13.77 -1.08 15.85
C LEU A 341 -13.67 -1.54 17.31
N ALA A 342 -12.48 -1.98 17.76
CA ALA A 342 -12.26 -2.39 19.15
C ALA A 342 -12.48 -1.25 20.16
N TYR A 343 -12.12 -0.03 19.78
CA TYR A 343 -12.26 1.16 20.65
C TYR A 343 -13.56 1.94 20.43
N ARG A 344 -14.53 1.44 19.65
CA ARG A 344 -15.78 2.16 19.32
C ARG A 344 -16.63 2.62 20.52
N GLN A 345 -16.40 2.02 21.69
CA GLN A 345 -17.08 2.37 22.95
C GLN A 345 -16.45 3.56 23.67
N HIS A 346 -15.37 4.15 23.17
CA HIS A 346 -14.82 5.41 23.67
C HIS A 346 -15.66 6.62 23.21
N PRO A 347 -15.55 7.80 23.85
CA PRO A 347 -16.34 8.97 23.51
C PRO A 347 -16.14 9.43 22.07
N TRP A 348 -14.91 9.37 21.57
CA TRP A 348 -14.56 9.67 20.18
C TRP A 348 -13.28 8.93 19.76
N ILE A 349 -13.09 8.78 18.46
CA ILE A 349 -11.91 8.16 17.86
C ILE A 349 -11.38 9.07 16.76
N ALA A 350 -10.07 9.28 16.74
CA ALA A 350 -9.35 9.91 15.65
C ALA A 350 -8.27 9.01 15.05
N VAL A 351 -7.96 9.21 13.78
CA VAL A 351 -6.93 8.48 13.03
C VAL A 351 -5.90 9.46 12.50
N VAL A 352 -4.62 9.15 12.70
CA VAL A 352 -3.51 9.92 12.15
C VAL A 352 -3.17 9.40 10.76
N GLN A 353 -3.05 10.32 9.80
CA GLN A 353 -2.56 10.03 8.46
C GLN A 353 -1.05 10.32 8.40
N ALA A 354 -0.26 9.43 7.78
CA ALA A 354 1.20 9.56 7.76
C ALA A 354 1.71 10.90 7.19
N GLN A 355 1.02 11.45 6.18
CA GLN A 355 1.34 12.76 5.60
C GLN A 355 1.05 13.95 6.54
N GLN A 356 0.25 13.75 7.59
CA GLN A 356 -0.22 14.77 8.53
C GLN A 356 -0.08 14.26 9.98
N TYR A 357 1.13 13.87 10.37
CA TYR A 357 1.38 13.24 11.66
C TYR A 357 1.11 14.15 12.88
N ASP A 358 0.99 15.46 12.65
CA ASP A 358 0.76 16.45 13.69
C ASP A 358 -0.72 16.56 14.11
N ASN A 359 -1.63 15.89 13.39
CA ASN A 359 -3.08 15.94 13.65
C ASN A 359 -3.75 14.56 13.53
N GLY A 360 -4.73 14.28 14.38
CA GLY A 360 -5.67 13.18 14.21
C GLY A 360 -6.99 13.66 13.58
N VAL A 361 -7.50 12.95 12.58
CA VAL A 361 -8.83 13.20 12.00
C VAL A 361 -9.88 12.45 12.82
N VAL A 362 -10.87 13.15 13.39
CA VAL A 362 -11.97 12.50 14.12
C VAL A 362 -12.85 11.73 13.14
N VAL A 363 -12.90 10.41 13.29
CA VAL A 363 -13.63 9.47 12.41
C VAL A 363 -14.92 8.96 13.04
N TRP A 364 -15.07 9.10 14.36
CA TRP A 364 -16.24 8.69 15.12
C TRP A 364 -16.34 9.53 16.39
N SER A 365 -17.55 9.92 16.78
CA SER A 365 -17.75 10.68 18.00
C SER A 365 -19.18 10.60 18.54
N ARG A 366 -19.29 10.55 19.87
CA ARG A 366 -20.49 10.84 20.67
C ARG A 366 -20.32 12.11 21.51
N ASP A 367 -19.16 12.75 21.41
CA ASP A 367 -18.82 13.99 22.09
C ASP A 367 -18.94 15.18 21.13
N PRO A 368 -19.90 16.10 21.33
CA PRO A 368 -20.08 17.27 20.49
C PRO A 368 -18.86 18.18 20.41
N GLN A 369 -17.93 18.12 21.37
CA GLN A 369 -16.67 18.90 21.33
C GLN A 369 -15.71 18.39 20.26
N TYR A 370 -15.87 17.15 19.82
CA TYR A 370 -15.04 16.47 18.83
C TYR A 370 -15.91 15.99 17.66
N PRO A 371 -16.42 16.89 16.80
CA PRO A 371 -17.29 16.49 15.69
C PRO A 371 -16.52 15.69 14.62
N ILE A 372 -17.22 14.76 13.95
CA ILE A 372 -16.64 13.93 12.87
C ILE A 372 -16.12 14.83 11.74
N GLY A 373 -14.88 14.56 11.31
CA GLY A 373 -14.17 15.35 10.30
C GLY A 373 -13.34 16.50 10.85
N SER A 374 -13.40 16.79 12.16
CA SER A 374 -12.51 17.75 12.80
C SER A 374 -11.09 17.19 13.01
N LEU A 375 -10.15 18.10 13.26
CA LEU A 375 -8.75 17.77 13.54
C LEU A 375 -8.45 17.94 15.04
N VAL A 376 -7.76 16.95 15.62
CA VAL A 376 -7.22 16.99 16.97
C VAL A 376 -5.71 17.21 16.88
N PRO A 377 -5.17 18.33 17.38
CA PRO A 377 -3.74 18.60 17.35
C PRO A 377 -2.97 17.67 18.29
N LEU A 378 -1.85 17.13 17.81
CA LEU A 378 -0.97 16.21 18.55
C LEU A 378 0.36 16.85 18.95
N SER A 379 0.59 18.09 18.51
CA SER A 379 1.84 18.87 18.60
C SER A 379 2.33 19.25 20.01
N SER A 380 1.87 18.54 21.04
CA SER A 380 2.27 18.74 22.44
C SER A 380 3.13 17.61 23.00
N PHE A 381 3.56 16.65 22.18
CA PHE A 381 4.29 15.48 22.66
C PHE A 381 5.59 15.23 21.87
N PRO A 382 6.73 15.05 22.56
CA PRO A 382 8.04 14.88 21.95
C PRO A 382 8.21 13.57 21.16
#